data_AF-A0A1L9BGT2-F1
#
_entry.id   AF-A0A1L9BGT2-F1
#
_cell.length_a   1.000
_cell.length_b   1.000
_cell.length_c   1.000
_cell.angle_alpha   90.00
_cell.angle_beta   90.00
_cell.angle_gamma   90.00
#
_symmetry.space_group_name_H-M   'P 1'
#
loop_
_entity.id
_entity.type
_entity.pdbx_description
1 polymer ?
#
loop_
_entity_poly.entity_id
_entity_poly.type
_entity_poly.pdbx_seq_one_letter_code
_entity_poly.pdbx_strand_id
1 'polypeptide(L)'
;MNRVFELALGLANSKDGLLLVDELENGVHYSAQEQLWRLIFETASQLNVQVFATTHSWDCIESFQRAASAHPSNGALISLARQEGEVKGTVFNERDLEIITRESIEVR
;
A
#
# COMPACT_ATOMS: atom_id res chain seq x y z
N MET A 1 -0.95 -13.56 -13.52
CA MET A 1 -2.22 -12.99 -14.05
C MET A 1 -3.39 -13.10 -13.07
N ASN A 2 -3.36 -13.98 -12.07
CA ASN A 2 -4.48 -14.17 -11.12
C ASN A 2 -4.57 -13.12 -10.00
N ARG A 3 -3.43 -12.58 -9.52
CA ARG A 3 -3.39 -11.68 -8.36
C ARG A 3 -4.24 -10.41 -8.51
N VAL A 4 -4.15 -9.73 -9.65
CA VAL A 4 -4.91 -8.49 -9.88
C VAL A 4 -6.42 -8.76 -9.87
N PHE A 5 -6.84 -9.91 -10.43
CA PHE A 5 -8.24 -10.31 -10.43
C PHE A 5 -8.74 -10.66 -9.01
N GLU A 6 -7.92 -11.38 -8.23
CA GLU A 6 -8.22 -11.66 -6.81
C GLU A 6 -8.39 -10.37 -6.01
N LEU A 7 -7.52 -9.37 -6.20
CA LEU A 7 -7.63 -8.07 -5.54
C LEU A 7 -8.89 -7.32 -5.96
N ALA A 8 -9.21 -7.32 -7.26
CA ALA A 8 -10.43 -6.69 -7.76
C ALA A 8 -11.70 -7.35 -7.17
N LEU A 9 -11.74 -8.68 -7.11
CA LEU A 9 -12.83 -9.40 -6.45
C LEU A 9 -12.88 -9.12 -4.94
N GLY A 10 -11.73 -9.06 -4.28
CA GLY A 10 -11.64 -8.72 -2.85
C GLY A 10 -12.22 -7.34 -2.56
N LEU A 11 -11.85 -6.33 -3.35
CA LEU A 11 -12.38 -4.97 -3.26
C LEU A 11 -13.90 -4.96 -3.48
N ALA A 12 -14.38 -5.60 -4.55
CA ALA A 12 -15.80 -5.66 -4.87
C ALA A 12 -16.65 -6.30 -3.75
N ASN A 13 -16.14 -7.37 -3.13
CA ASN A 13 -16.82 -8.07 -2.04
C ASN A 13 -16.70 -7.36 -0.67
N SER A 14 -15.79 -6.40 -0.54
CA SER A 14 -15.53 -5.68 0.72
C SER A 14 -16.21 -4.32 0.79
N LYS A 15 -17.14 -4.03 -0.15
CA LYS A 15 -17.88 -2.76 -0.22
C LYS A 15 -18.42 -2.36 1.16
N ASP A 16 -18.25 -1.09 1.51
CA ASP A 16 -18.61 -0.50 2.81
C ASP A 16 -17.92 -1.17 4.01
N GLY A 17 -16.71 -1.70 3.80
CA GLY A 17 -15.99 -2.53 4.77
C GLY A 17 -14.47 -2.45 4.66
N LEU A 18 -13.82 -3.59 4.94
CA LEU A 18 -12.39 -3.72 5.15
C LEU A 18 -11.81 -4.80 4.24
N LEU A 19 -10.70 -4.51 3.57
CA LEU A 19 -9.91 -5.48 2.83
C LEU A 19 -8.49 -5.59 3.44
N LEU A 20 -8.09 -6.81 3.78
CA LEU A 20 -6.77 -7.13 4.29
C LEU A 20 -6.00 -7.91 3.23
N VAL A 21 -4.82 -7.43 2.86
CA VAL A 21 -3.98 -8.06 1.85
C VAL A 21 -2.59 -8.28 2.40
N ASP A 22 -2.18 -9.53 2.48
CA ASP A 22 -0.79 -9.88 2.79
C ASP A 22 0.03 -9.97 1.51
N GLU A 23 1.27 -9.46 1.54
CA GLU A 23 2.20 -9.38 0.40
C GLU A 23 1.51 -8.88 -0.88
N LEU A 24 1.09 -7.62 -0.88
CA LEU A 24 0.31 -7.04 -1.99
C LEU A 24 0.99 -7.24 -3.36
N GLU A 25 2.31 -7.06 -3.41
CA GLU A 25 3.12 -7.13 -4.62
C GLU A 25 3.33 -8.53 -5.19
N ASN A 26 2.98 -9.59 -4.44
CA ASN A 26 3.34 -10.95 -4.80
C ASN A 26 2.75 -11.34 -6.16
N GLY A 27 3.60 -11.78 -7.09
CA GLY A 27 3.21 -12.11 -8.46
C GLY A 27 2.89 -10.91 -9.36
N VAL A 28 3.22 -9.68 -8.94
CA VAL A 28 3.07 -8.44 -9.71
C VAL A 28 4.44 -7.82 -9.97
N HIS A 29 4.83 -7.76 -11.25
CA HIS A 29 6.09 -7.13 -11.65
C HIS A 29 6.13 -5.65 -11.24
N TYR A 30 7.29 -5.16 -10.79
CA TYR A 30 7.45 -3.81 -10.23
C TYR A 30 6.88 -2.70 -11.14
N SER A 31 7.06 -2.83 -12.44
CA SER A 31 6.55 -1.87 -13.44
C SER A 31 5.03 -1.74 -13.48
N ALA A 32 4.28 -2.70 -12.94
CA ALA A 32 2.83 -2.71 -12.88
C ALA A 32 2.26 -2.35 -11.50
N GLN A 33 3.11 -2.23 -10.46
CA GLN A 33 2.68 -2.00 -9.08
C GLN A 33 2.06 -0.60 -8.89
N GLU A 34 2.57 0.43 -9.58
CA GLU A 34 1.96 1.77 -9.53
C GLU A 34 0.54 1.76 -10.11
N GLN A 35 0.31 1.08 -11.24
CA GLN A 35 -1.02 0.96 -11.84
C GLN A 35 -1.96 0.14 -10.95
N LEU A 36 -1.44 -0.91 -10.30
CA LEU A 36 -2.20 -1.68 -9.33
C LEU A 36 -2.65 -0.80 -8.15
N TRP A 37 -1.76 0.02 -7.61
CA TRP A 37 -2.12 0.93 -6.53
C TRP A 37 -3.17 1.96 -6.96
N ARG A 38 -3.05 2.53 -8.15
CA ARG A 38 -4.08 3.45 -8.70
C ARG A 38 -5.45 2.77 -8.78
N LEU A 39 -5.50 1.54 -9.30
CA LEU A 39 -6.73 0.73 -9.32
C LEU A 39 -7.31 0.53 -7.91
N ILE A 40 -6.46 0.20 -6.93
CA ILE A 40 -6.88 -0.01 -5.53
C ILE A 40 -7.44 1.29 -4.95
N PHE A 41 -6.74 2.42 -5.07
CA PHE A 41 -7.20 3.71 -4.56
C PHE A 41 -8.56 4.12 -5.15
N GLU A 42 -8.69 4.06 -6.48
CA GLU A 42 -9.92 4.43 -7.17
C GLU A 42 -11.08 3.54 -6.76
N THR A 43 -10.88 2.21 -6.78
CA THR A 43 -11.92 1.24 -6.48
C THR A 43 -12.32 1.29 -4.99
N ALA A 44 -11.34 1.39 -4.09
CA ALA A 44 -11.58 1.48 -2.66
C ALA A 44 -12.34 2.76 -2.30
N SER A 45 -12.01 3.89 -2.93
CA SER A 45 -12.73 5.15 -2.75
C SER A 45 -14.19 5.04 -3.23
N GLN A 46 -14.40 4.47 -4.43
CA GLN A 46 -15.75 4.31 -5.00
C GLN A 46 -16.64 3.35 -4.20
N LEU A 47 -16.05 2.30 -3.62
CA LEU A 47 -16.75 1.26 -2.88
C LEU A 47 -16.73 1.48 -1.37
N ASN A 48 -16.16 2.58 -0.89
CA ASN A 48 -16.01 2.89 0.53
C ASN A 48 -15.35 1.72 1.30
N VAL A 49 -14.18 1.28 0.82
CA VAL A 49 -13.40 0.19 1.39
C VAL A 49 -12.13 0.73 2.04
N GLN A 50 -11.89 0.36 3.29
CA GLN A 50 -10.59 0.57 3.92
C GLN A 50 -9.66 -0.59 3.56
N VAL A 51 -8.48 -0.30 3.02
CA VAL A 51 -7.50 -1.32 2.62
C VAL A 51 -6.31 -1.29 3.56
N PHE A 52 -5.96 -2.43 4.13
CA PHE A 52 -4.66 -2.64 4.78
C PHE A 52 -3.87 -3.65 3.96
N ALA A 53 -2.66 -3.25 3.57
CA ALA A 53 -1.76 -4.07 2.80
C ALA A 53 -0.41 -4.16 3.49
N THR A 54 0.18 -5.35 3.52
CA THR A 54 1.58 -5.54 3.94
C THR A 54 2.46 -5.69 2.72
N THR A 55 3.73 -5.32 2.88
CA THR A 55 4.76 -5.50 1.86
C THR A 55 6.13 -5.53 2.51
N HIS A 56 7.05 -6.27 1.91
CA HIS A 56 8.49 -6.16 2.20
C HIS A 56 9.24 -5.48 1.03
N SER A 57 8.54 -5.16 -0.06
CA SER A 57 9.12 -4.61 -1.27
C SER A 57 9.25 -3.09 -1.22
N TRP A 58 10.45 -2.59 -1.52
CA TRP A 58 10.69 -1.15 -1.64
C TRP A 58 10.00 -0.57 -2.87
N ASP A 59 10.03 -1.31 -3.98
CA ASP A 59 9.35 -0.91 -5.21
C ASP A 59 7.84 -0.77 -5.00
N CYS A 60 7.26 -1.59 -4.11
CA CYS A 60 5.85 -1.51 -3.77
C CYS A 60 5.53 -0.25 -2.95
N ILE A 61 6.39 0.10 -1.99
CA ILE A 61 6.28 1.31 -1.17
C ILE A 61 6.46 2.57 -2.04
N GLU A 62 7.44 2.57 -2.95
CA GLU A 62 7.65 3.69 -3.86
C GLU A 62 6.46 3.85 -4.82
N SER A 63 5.97 2.75 -5.39
CA SER A 63 4.77 2.75 -6.23
C SER A 63 3.53 3.23 -5.49
N PHE A 64 3.39 2.86 -4.21
CA PHE A 64 2.32 3.36 -3.34
C PHE A 64 2.40 4.88 -3.19
N GLN A 65 3.58 5.42 -2.90
CA GLN A 65 3.77 6.87 -2.72
C GLN A 65 3.42 7.66 -3.99
N ARG A 66 3.84 7.16 -5.16
CA ARG A 66 3.50 7.77 -6.47
C ARG A 66 1.99 7.73 -6.75
N ALA A 67 1.32 6.64 -6.41
CA ALA A 67 -0.13 6.53 -6.58
C ALA A 67 -0.90 7.41 -5.57
N ALA A 68 -0.49 7.40 -4.30
CA ALA A 68 -1.11 8.18 -3.22
C ALA A 68 -1.02 9.68 -3.48
N SER A 69 0.15 10.19 -3.88
CA SER A 69 0.33 11.62 -4.24
C SER A 69 -0.51 12.09 -5.43
N ALA A 70 -0.99 11.17 -6.26
CA ALA A 70 -1.84 11.46 -7.41
C ALA A 70 -3.35 11.31 -7.11
N HIS A 71 -3.73 10.91 -5.88
CA HIS A 71 -5.11 10.65 -5.51
C HIS A 71 -5.51 11.48 -4.27
N PRO A 72 -6.72 12.06 -4.20
CA PRO A 72 -7.16 12.83 -3.03
C PRO A 72 -7.43 11.99 -1.76
N SER A 73 -7.17 10.68 -1.79
CA SER A 73 -7.45 9.78 -0.67
C SER A 73 -6.22 9.66 0.22
N ASN A 74 -6.42 9.71 1.53
CA ASN A 74 -5.32 9.61 2.48
C ASN A 74 -4.65 8.23 2.42
N GLY A 75 -3.32 8.22 2.23
CA GLY A 75 -2.46 7.05 2.41
C GLY A 75 -1.54 7.19 3.63
N ALA A 76 -1.19 6.07 4.27
CA ALA A 76 -0.16 6.04 5.31
C ALA A 76 0.65 4.75 5.23
N LEU A 77 1.94 4.84 5.55
CA LEU A 77 2.81 3.68 5.75
C LEU A 77 3.04 3.49 7.24
N ILE A 78 2.90 2.26 7.71
CA ILE A 78 3.24 1.87 9.08
C ILE A 78 4.43 0.91 8.99
N SER A 79 5.61 1.36 9.39
CA SER A 79 6.77 0.48 9.54
C SER A 79 6.74 -0.19 10.91
N LEU A 80 6.92 -1.50 10.94
CA LEU A 80 6.98 -2.29 12.15
C LEU A 80 8.41 -2.79 12.35
N ALA A 81 9.05 -2.39 13.44
CA ALA A 81 10.40 -2.81 13.78
C ALA A 81 10.45 -3.42 15.18
N ARG A 82 11.32 -4.41 15.40
CA ARG A 82 11.57 -4.98 16.74
C ARG A 82 12.69 -4.19 17.42
N GLN A 83 12.38 -3.56 18.56
CA GLN A 83 13.34 -2.86 19.41
C GLN A 83 13.24 -3.38 20.84
N GLU A 84 14.37 -3.78 21.42
CA GLU A 84 14.46 -4.27 22.82
C GLU A 84 13.50 -5.44 23.13
N GLY A 85 13.20 -6.27 22.13
CA GLY A 85 12.28 -7.40 22.26
C GLY A 85 10.81 -7.08 22.02
N GLU A 86 10.44 -5.79 21.91
CA GLU A 86 9.08 -5.34 21.61
C GLU A 86 8.92 -4.93 20.14
N VAL A 87 7.71 -5.08 19.59
CA VAL A 87 7.38 -4.58 18.25
C VAL A 87 6.87 -3.14 18.38
N LYS A 88 7.52 -2.20 17.70
CA LYS A 88 7.14 -0.80 17.64
C LYS A 88 6.72 -0.42 16.22
N GLY A 89 5.64 0.37 16.12
CA GLY A 89 5.14 0.90 14.86
C GLY A 89 5.46 2.38 14.70
N THR A 90 6.02 2.75 13.55
CA THR A 90 6.23 4.15 13.16
C THR A 90 5.30 4.47 11.99
N VAL A 91 4.51 5.53 12.13
CA VAL A 91 3.57 5.97 11.11
C VAL A 91 4.21 7.09 10.28
N PHE A 92 4.21 6.92 8.96
CA PHE A 92 4.66 7.90 7.98
C PHE A 92 3.46 8.36 7.17
N ASN A 93 3.20 9.67 7.19
CA ASN A 93 2.20 10.28 6.33
C ASN A 93 2.76 10.51 4.92
N GLU A 94 1.95 11.02 4.00
CA GLU A 94 2.35 11.28 2.61
C GLU A 94 3.60 12.16 2.46
N ARG A 95 3.77 13.18 3.32
CA ARG A 95 4.96 14.05 3.29
C ARG A 95 6.20 13.31 3.76
N ASP A 96 6.07 12.52 4.83
CA ASP A 96 7.18 11.71 5.33
C ASP A 96 7.59 10.68 4.28
N LEU A 97 6.61 10.02 3.66
CA LEU A 97 6.79 9.06 2.58
C LEU A 97 7.53 9.66 1.38
N GLU A 98 7.18 10.86 0.95
CA GLU A 98 7.85 11.55 -0.15
C GLU A 98 9.33 11.82 0.13
N ILE A 99 9.69 12.16 1.37
CA ILE A 99 11.09 12.35 1.79
C ILE A 99 11.81 11.00 1.83
N ILE A 100 11.18 10.00 2.43
CA ILE A 100 11.73 8.67 2.63
C ILE A 100 12.04 7.97 1.30
N THR A 101 11.13 8.03 0.33
CA THR A 101 11.35 7.43 -1.00
C THR A 101 12.41 8.18 -1.79
N ARG A 102 12.43 9.52 -1.73
CA ARG A 102 13.40 10.36 -2.45
C ARG A 102 14.84 10.19 -1.95
N GLU A 103 15.01 10.15 -0.64
CA GLU A 103 16.32 10.02 0.01
C GLU A 103 16.79 8.56 0.14
N SER A 104 15.99 7.59 -0.36
CA SER A 104 16.26 6.15 -0.21
C SER A 104 16.53 5.75 1.24
N ILE A 105 15.83 6.39 2.19
CA ILE A 105 15.97 6.10 3.62
C ILE A 105 15.31 4.75 3.88
N GLU A 106 16.10 3.79 4.35
CA GLU A 106 15.59 2.47 4.69
C GLU A 106 14.69 2.56 5.93
N VAL A 107 13.42 2.22 5.76
CA VAL A 107 12.39 2.22 6.82
C VAL A 107 11.98 0.80 7.23
N ARG A 108 12.86 -0.17 6.98
CA ARG A 108 12.66 -1.60 7.26
C ARG A 108 13.25 -1.99 8.61
#